data_AF-A0A349HPP1-F1
#
_entry.id   AF-A0A349HPP1-F1
#
_cell.length_a   1.000
_cell.length_b   1.000
_cell.length_c   1.000
_cell.angle_alpha   90.00
_cell.angle_beta   90.00
_cell.angle_gamma   90.00
#
_symmetry.space_group_name_H-M   'P 1'
#
loop_
_entity.id
_entity.type
_entity.pdbx_description
1 polymer ?
#
loop_
_entity_poly.entity_id
_entity_poly.type
_entity_poly.pdbx_seq_one_letter_code
_entity_poly.pdbx_strand_id
1 'polypeptide(L)'
;KSVFIDEMEFEINVTENRLLNVKDGESVLFLSELLRNGWNPEGVDYQSIDMLFITSIEFAGDFDKIPEFDDNVKLHFTMNMDMVTYLVEQPVTLTVNGEYPEKLWFKNKEDNKEHWAQINRVYLLDMWAEMEKSFSDARLLEHMTKEQIEEAKRNFEKSFVNVCPKGMYYPVIEYESEDDISLEFHTKKFLDSKPVHHGSGSIGFIISPDKPTGILGKKLKSAIIQEPVTENTEIIEAELFQYHRTITPEDVILC
;
A
#
# COMPACT_ATOMS: atom_id res chain seq x y z
N LYS A 1 5.08 -15.11 4.18
CA LYS A 1 6.53 -15.01 3.85
C LYS A 1 7.19 -16.15 4.57
N SER A 2 8.10 -16.88 3.92
CA SER A 2 8.86 -17.94 4.59
C SER A 2 10.35 -17.82 4.30
N VAL A 3 11.16 -18.34 5.22
CA VAL A 3 12.58 -18.56 5.02
C VAL A 3 12.80 -20.06 5.06
N PHE A 4 13.46 -20.58 4.04
CA PHE A 4 14.03 -21.90 4.05
C PHE A 4 15.45 -21.80 4.59
N ILE A 5 15.71 -22.55 5.65
CA ILE A 5 17.04 -22.74 6.20
C ILE A 5 17.38 -24.20 5.93
N ASP A 6 18.23 -24.45 4.93
CA ASP A 6 18.36 -25.74 4.24
C ASP A 6 17.00 -26.25 3.70
N GLU A 7 16.53 -27.41 4.16
CA GLU A 7 15.24 -28.00 3.75
C GLU A 7 14.09 -27.64 4.71
N MET A 8 14.36 -26.88 5.77
CA MET A 8 13.36 -26.52 6.77
C MET A 8 12.70 -25.18 6.43
N GLU A 9 11.38 -25.19 6.26
CA GLU A 9 10.59 -23.97 6.06
C GLU A 9 10.17 -23.35 7.39
N PHE A 10 10.42 -22.04 7.53
CA PHE A 10 9.98 -21.23 8.66
C PHE A 10 9.09 -20.10 8.16
N GLU A 11 7.85 -20.01 8.66
CA GLU A 11 6.98 -18.87 8.39
C GLU A 11 7.46 -17.65 9.18
N ILE A 12 7.47 -16.48 8.55
CA ILE A 12 7.88 -15.22 9.18
C ILE A 12 6.67 -14.54 9.81
N ASN A 13 6.74 -14.26 11.10
CA ASN A 13 5.77 -13.44 11.84
C ASN A 13 6.09 -11.94 11.68
N VAL A 14 7.32 -11.55 12.01
CA VAL A 14 7.75 -10.14 12.03
C VAL A 14 9.12 -10.01 11.37
N THR A 15 9.30 -8.91 10.64
CA THR A 15 10.63 -8.47 10.17
C THR A 15 10.85 -7.06 10.64
N GLU A 16 11.95 -6.82 11.35
CA GLU A 16 12.37 -5.51 11.80
C GLU A 16 13.68 -5.14 11.14
N ASN A 17 13.76 -3.94 10.58
CA ASN A 17 15.01 -3.36 10.11
C ASN A 17 15.35 -2.19 11.02
N ARG A 18 16.48 -2.28 11.71
CA ARG A 18 16.94 -1.25 12.63
C ARG A 18 18.31 -0.76 12.20
N LEU A 19 18.44 0.56 12.02
CA LEU A 19 19.75 1.19 11.93
C LEU A 19 20.40 1.17 13.32
N LEU A 20 21.64 0.71 13.39
CA LEU A 20 22.40 0.75 14.62
C LEU A 20 22.87 2.16 14.92
N ASN A 21 22.96 2.49 16.20
CA ASN A 21 23.35 3.81 16.63
C ASN A 21 24.36 3.71 17.77
N VAL A 22 25.51 4.37 17.64
CA VAL A 22 26.56 4.36 18.68
C VAL A 22 26.10 4.98 20.00
N LYS A 23 25.09 5.86 19.96
CA LYS A 23 24.49 6.49 21.14
C LYS A 23 23.41 5.62 21.79
N ASP A 24 22.95 4.58 21.10
CA ASP A 24 22.07 3.58 21.67
C ASP A 24 22.90 2.50 22.37
N GLY A 25 22.81 2.47 23.70
CA GLY A 25 23.55 1.52 24.52
C GLY A 25 23.21 0.06 24.19
N GLU A 26 21.99 -0.23 23.75
CA GLU A 26 21.58 -1.59 23.36
C GLU A 26 22.26 -2.04 22.07
N SER A 27 22.30 -1.18 21.05
CA SER A 27 23.03 -1.44 19.79
C SER A 27 24.50 -1.77 20.02
N VAL A 28 25.17 -1.00 20.90
CA VAL A 28 26.60 -1.21 21.22
C VAL A 28 26.81 -2.51 21.99
N LEU A 29 25.96 -2.79 22.99
CA LEU A 29 26.05 -4.02 23.78
C LEU A 29 25.79 -5.26 22.92
N PHE A 30 24.77 -5.22 22.07
CA PHE A 30 24.42 -6.32 21.18
C PHE A 30 25.57 -6.68 20.23
N LEU A 31 26.12 -5.70 19.51
CA LEU A 31 27.28 -5.92 18.64
C LEU A 31 28.50 -6.43 19.42
N SER A 32 28.75 -5.86 20.60
CA SER A 32 29.87 -6.29 21.45
C SER A 32 29.76 -7.75 21.86
N GLU A 33 28.55 -8.22 22.20
CA GLU A 33 28.32 -9.62 22.54
C GLU A 33 28.46 -10.55 21.32
N LEU A 34 27.98 -10.16 20.13
CA LEU A 34 28.22 -10.94 18.91
C LEU A 34 29.72 -11.12 18.64
N LEU A 35 30.47 -10.02 18.66
CA LEU A 35 31.93 -10.03 18.45
C LEU A 35 32.65 -10.91 19.50
N ARG A 36 32.25 -10.82 20.77
CA ARG A 36 32.80 -11.63 21.86
C ARG A 36 32.50 -13.12 21.72
N ASN A 37 31.35 -13.45 21.17
CA ASN A 37 30.95 -14.83 20.89
C ASN A 37 31.49 -15.37 19.55
N GLY A 38 32.41 -14.64 18.92
CA GLY A 38 33.17 -15.14 17.76
C GLY A 38 32.63 -14.72 16.40
N TRP A 39 31.57 -13.91 16.34
CA TRP A 39 31.13 -13.32 15.08
C TRP A 39 32.18 -12.31 14.61
N ASN A 40 32.86 -12.58 13.51
CA ASN A 40 33.91 -11.69 12.97
C ASN A 40 33.83 -11.62 11.44
N PRO A 41 32.80 -10.96 10.88
CA PRO A 41 32.66 -10.85 9.43
C PRO A 41 33.72 -9.92 8.84
N GLU A 42 34.13 -10.21 7.62
CA GLU A 42 35.13 -9.41 6.91
C GLU A 42 34.66 -7.96 6.76
N GLY A 43 35.53 -7.02 7.13
CA GLY A 43 35.31 -5.60 6.91
C GLY A 43 34.54 -4.86 8.01
N VAL A 44 34.02 -5.54 9.04
CA VAL A 44 33.25 -4.89 10.14
C VAL A 44 34.06 -3.87 10.92
N ASP A 45 35.36 -4.12 11.10
CA ASP A 45 36.29 -3.25 11.83
C ASP A 45 36.45 -1.85 11.21
N TYR A 46 36.12 -1.71 9.92
CA TYR A 46 36.25 -0.46 9.18
C TYR A 46 34.92 0.29 9.02
N GLN A 47 33.81 -0.28 9.49
CA GLN A 47 32.48 0.33 9.37
C GLN A 47 32.13 1.11 10.64
N SER A 48 31.51 2.28 10.46
CA SER A 48 30.88 2.98 11.58
C SER A 48 29.64 2.21 12.03
N ILE A 49 29.40 2.11 13.33
CA ILE A 49 28.16 1.53 13.89
C ILE A 49 26.94 2.22 13.30
N ASP A 50 26.99 3.54 13.10
CA ASP A 50 25.89 4.34 12.54
C ASP A 50 25.58 4.05 11.06
N MET A 51 26.36 3.20 10.40
CA MET A 51 26.17 2.75 9.01
C MET A 51 25.72 1.28 8.92
N LEU A 52 25.62 0.59 10.05
CA LEU A 52 25.22 -0.80 10.10
C LEU A 52 23.71 -0.90 10.29
N PHE A 53 23.10 -1.84 9.58
CA PHE A 53 21.70 -2.20 9.75
C PHE A 53 21.62 -3.63 10.28
N ILE A 54 20.69 -3.85 11.20
CA ILE A 54 20.28 -5.18 11.62
C ILE A 54 18.90 -5.45 11.03
N THR A 55 18.80 -6.58 10.36
CA THR A 55 17.52 -7.18 10.00
C THR A 55 17.27 -8.33 10.97
N SER A 56 16.23 -8.19 11.78
CA SER A 56 15.75 -9.23 12.68
C SER A 56 14.51 -9.89 12.08
N ILE A 57 14.47 -11.22 12.07
CA ILE A 57 13.33 -11.99 11.57
C ILE A 57 12.84 -12.88 12.71
N GLU A 58 11.58 -12.72 13.07
CA GLU A 58 10.89 -13.55 14.04
C GLU A 58 10.04 -14.60 13.30
N PHE A 59 10.26 -15.88 13.59
CA PHE A 59 9.48 -16.97 13.01
C PHE A 59 8.19 -17.20 13.78
N ALA A 60 7.11 -17.51 13.07
CA ALA A 60 5.83 -17.86 13.65
C ALA A 60 5.89 -19.26 14.28
N GLY A 61 5.40 -19.38 15.52
CA GLY A 61 5.27 -20.64 16.24
C GLY A 61 6.00 -20.66 17.58
N ASP A 62 5.76 -21.71 18.35
CA ASP A 62 6.44 -21.98 19.61
C ASP A 62 7.58 -22.97 19.37
N PHE A 63 8.82 -22.56 19.65
CA PHE A 63 10.02 -23.38 19.46
C PHE A 63 10.63 -23.74 20.81
N ASP A 64 10.76 -25.04 21.09
CA ASP A 64 11.38 -25.53 22.33
C ASP A 64 12.90 -25.34 22.37
N LYS A 65 13.53 -25.19 21.21
CA LYS A 65 14.98 -24.99 21.06
C LYS A 65 15.31 -24.24 19.79
N ILE A 66 16.48 -23.58 19.80
CA ILE A 66 17.08 -23.02 18.58
C ILE A 66 17.42 -24.20 17.66
N PRO A 67 17.00 -24.20 16.39
CA PRO A 67 17.39 -25.26 15.46
C PRO A 67 18.90 -25.22 15.23
N GLU A 68 19.51 -26.40 15.13
CA GLU A 68 20.94 -26.51 14.84
C GLU A 68 21.15 -26.42 13.32
N PHE A 69 22.05 -25.53 12.93
CA PHE A 69 22.37 -25.23 11.53
C PHE A 69 23.88 -25.42 11.33
N ASP A 70 24.29 -25.90 10.16
CA ASP A 70 25.70 -25.91 9.75
C ASP A 70 26.18 -24.46 9.48
N ASP A 71 27.48 -24.20 9.59
CA ASP A 71 28.07 -22.87 9.38
C ASP A 71 27.95 -22.40 7.91
N ASN A 72 27.66 -23.32 6.96
CA ASN A 72 27.49 -23.04 5.52
C ASN A 72 26.06 -23.26 5.02
N VAL A 73 25.08 -23.05 5.89
CA VAL A 73 23.66 -23.26 5.55
C VAL A 73 23.19 -22.28 4.49
N LYS A 74 22.46 -22.80 3.51
CA LYS A 74 21.84 -21.96 2.49
C LYS A 74 20.56 -21.36 3.04
N LEU A 75 20.49 -20.04 3.01
CA LEU A 75 19.28 -19.30 3.34
C LEU A 75 18.54 -18.99 2.05
N HIS A 76 17.31 -19.44 1.94
CA HIS A 76 16.44 -19.17 0.80
C HIS A 76 15.19 -18.43 1.27
N PHE A 77 15.08 -17.16 0.87
CA PHE A 77 13.97 -16.30 1.23
C PHE A 77 12.92 -16.33 0.12
N THR A 78 11.69 -16.73 0.46
CA THR A 78 10.57 -16.63 -0.46
C THR A 78 10.04 -15.20 -0.49
N MET A 79 10.16 -14.56 -1.65
CA MET A 79 9.73 -13.18 -1.80
C MET A 79 8.24 -13.14 -2.14
N ASN A 80 7.48 -12.42 -1.31
CA ASN A 80 6.07 -12.15 -1.61
C ASN A 80 5.95 -11.19 -2.79
N MET A 81 4.75 -11.15 -3.37
CA MET A 81 4.38 -10.09 -4.32
C MET A 81 4.68 -8.72 -3.71
N ASP A 82 5.43 -7.92 -4.46
CA ASP A 82 5.79 -6.55 -4.13
C ASP A 82 5.13 -5.59 -5.11
N MET A 83 5.11 -4.31 -4.77
CA MET A 83 4.48 -3.27 -5.56
C MET A 83 5.50 -2.19 -5.88
N VAL A 84 5.87 -2.09 -7.15
CA VAL A 84 6.74 -1.02 -7.65
C VAL A 84 5.90 0.09 -8.24
N THR A 85 6.29 1.34 -7.99
CA THR A 85 5.56 2.52 -8.45
C THR A 85 6.34 3.24 -9.53
N TYR A 86 5.65 3.69 -10.59
CA TYR A 86 6.23 4.36 -11.73
C TYR A 86 5.47 5.64 -12.06
N LEU A 87 6.20 6.74 -12.27
CA LEU A 87 5.62 8.04 -12.61
C LEU A 87 5.20 8.11 -14.07
N VAL A 88 4.05 8.76 -14.29
CA VAL A 88 3.45 8.98 -15.61
C VAL A 88 3.27 10.49 -15.84
N GLU A 89 2.56 11.16 -14.93
CA GLU A 89 2.24 12.60 -14.98
C GLU A 89 1.58 13.01 -16.31
N GLN A 90 0.54 12.26 -16.72
CA GLN A 90 -0.21 12.50 -17.95
C GLN A 90 -1.55 13.19 -17.66
N PRO A 91 -1.77 14.43 -18.13
CA PRO A 91 -3.04 15.12 -17.95
C PRO A 91 -4.20 14.38 -18.60
N VAL A 92 -5.33 14.28 -17.89
CA VAL A 92 -6.57 13.66 -18.37
C VAL A 92 -7.78 14.50 -17.95
N THR A 93 -8.76 14.62 -18.85
CA THR A 93 -10.06 15.23 -18.54
C THR A 93 -11.08 14.13 -18.34
N LEU A 94 -11.69 14.09 -17.16
CA LEU A 94 -12.67 13.08 -16.79
C LEU A 94 -14.06 13.73 -16.67
N THR A 95 -14.97 13.35 -17.57
CA THR A 95 -16.39 13.70 -17.50
C THR A 95 -17.15 12.68 -16.64
N VAL A 96 -17.84 13.18 -15.61
CA VAL A 96 -18.72 12.38 -14.74
C VAL A 96 -19.91 11.86 -15.56
N ASN A 97 -20.18 10.56 -15.45
CA ASN A 97 -21.15 9.84 -16.29
C ASN A 97 -20.92 9.97 -17.81
N GLY A 98 -19.69 10.34 -18.21
CA GLY A 98 -19.29 10.42 -19.61
C GLY A 98 -19.02 9.05 -20.23
N GLU A 99 -18.96 9.03 -21.56
CA GLU A 99 -18.56 7.85 -22.33
C GLU A 99 -17.07 7.92 -22.69
N TYR A 100 -16.38 6.78 -22.56
CA TYR A 100 -14.95 6.66 -22.83
C TYR A 100 -14.70 5.52 -23.83
N PRO A 101 -14.97 5.72 -25.12
CA PRO A 101 -14.84 4.65 -26.12
C PRO A 101 -13.38 4.31 -26.46
N GLU A 102 -12.46 5.25 -26.21
CA GLU A 102 -11.04 5.09 -26.52
C GLU A 102 -10.23 4.63 -25.31
N LYS A 103 -9.16 3.88 -25.57
CA LYS A 103 -8.18 3.51 -24.56
C LYS A 103 -7.29 4.70 -24.24
N LEU A 104 -7.05 4.90 -22.95
CA LEU A 104 -6.00 5.76 -22.44
C LEU A 104 -4.67 5.02 -22.54
N TRP A 105 -3.76 5.52 -23.39
CA TRP A 105 -2.39 5.01 -23.49
C TRP A 105 -1.46 5.92 -22.69
N PHE A 106 -0.53 5.32 -21.95
CA PHE A 106 0.41 6.05 -21.10
C PHE A 106 1.77 5.35 -21.05
N LYS A 107 2.82 6.10 -20.66
CA LYS A 107 4.20 5.60 -20.58
C LYS A 107 4.83 5.97 -19.25
N ASN A 108 5.65 5.07 -18.72
CA ASN A 108 6.58 5.39 -17.64
C ASN A 108 7.66 6.37 -18.15
N LYS A 109 7.99 7.37 -17.33
CA LYS A 109 9.06 8.35 -17.63
C LYS A 109 10.47 7.74 -17.68
N GLU A 110 10.72 6.64 -16.98
CA GLU A 110 12.06 6.05 -16.89
C GLU A 110 12.41 5.15 -18.09
N ASP A 111 11.54 4.21 -18.45
CA ASP A 111 11.82 3.18 -19.46
C ASP A 111 11.03 3.35 -20.78
N ASN A 112 10.15 4.37 -20.86
CA ASN A 112 9.24 4.62 -21.99
C ASN A 112 8.35 3.42 -22.38
N LYS A 113 8.17 2.45 -21.49
CA LYS A 113 7.28 1.32 -21.73
C LYS A 113 5.82 1.79 -21.79
N GLU A 114 5.11 1.36 -22.82
CA GLU A 114 3.73 1.76 -23.08
C GLU A 114 2.74 0.78 -22.45
N HIS A 115 1.71 1.35 -21.84
CA HIS A 115 0.64 0.68 -21.12
C HIS A 115 -0.71 1.26 -21.50
N TRP A 116 -1.79 0.55 -21.15
CA TRP A 116 -3.15 0.94 -21.52
C TRP A 116 -4.13 0.86 -20.36
N ALA A 117 -5.14 1.72 -20.41
CA ALA A 117 -6.30 1.68 -19.55
C ALA A 117 -7.57 1.95 -20.35
N GLN A 118 -8.63 1.20 -20.07
CA GLN A 118 -9.96 1.43 -20.61
C GLN A 118 -10.86 1.92 -19.50
N ILE A 119 -11.18 3.21 -19.51
CA ILE A 119 -12.16 3.77 -18.56
C ILE A 119 -13.53 3.22 -18.92
N ASN A 120 -14.21 2.66 -17.93
CA ASN A 120 -15.53 2.07 -18.05
C ASN A 120 -16.61 3.05 -17.56
N ARG A 121 -16.38 3.71 -16.43
CA ARG A 121 -17.22 4.79 -15.92
C ARG A 121 -16.46 5.70 -14.97
N VAL A 122 -16.91 6.95 -14.90
CA VAL A 122 -16.51 7.91 -13.86
C VAL A 122 -17.78 8.39 -13.17
N TYR A 123 -17.81 8.34 -11.85
CA TYR A 123 -18.96 8.74 -11.05
C TYR A 123 -18.54 9.41 -9.74
N LEU A 124 -19.48 10.10 -9.10
CA LEU A 124 -19.28 10.72 -7.80
C LEU A 124 -19.83 9.80 -6.71
N LEU A 125 -18.99 9.41 -5.77
CA LEU A 125 -19.34 8.53 -4.66
C LEU A 125 -19.60 9.34 -3.39
N ASP A 126 -20.79 9.14 -2.82
CA ASP A 126 -21.16 9.67 -1.51
C ASP A 126 -20.61 8.80 -0.39
N MET A 127 -19.45 9.19 0.15
CA MET A 127 -18.85 8.45 1.26
C MET A 127 -19.67 8.50 2.55
N TRP A 128 -20.50 9.52 2.74
CA TRP A 128 -21.38 9.59 3.90
C TRP A 128 -22.49 8.55 3.77
N ALA A 129 -23.08 8.40 2.58
CA ALA A 129 -24.06 7.35 2.33
C ALA A 129 -23.46 5.94 2.42
N GLU A 130 -22.25 5.72 1.89
CA GLU A 130 -21.55 4.42 2.01
C GLU A 130 -21.19 4.07 3.46
N MET A 131 -20.80 5.06 4.25
CA MET A 131 -20.57 4.89 5.67
C MET A 131 -21.85 4.47 6.41
N GLU A 132 -22.98 5.12 6.11
CA GLU A 132 -24.26 4.76 6.74
C GLU A 132 -24.72 3.35 6.39
N LYS A 133 -24.51 2.92 5.14
CA LYS A 133 -24.73 1.53 4.74
C LYS A 133 -23.85 0.57 5.54
N SER A 134 -22.57 0.92 5.71
CA SER A 134 -21.61 0.10 6.44
C SER A 134 -21.98 -0.05 7.92
N PHE A 135 -22.30 1.04 8.63
CA PHE A 135 -22.74 0.96 10.04
C PHE A 135 -24.12 0.31 10.22
N SER A 136 -24.89 0.18 9.15
CA SER A 136 -26.18 -0.54 9.15
C SER A 136 -26.07 -2.01 8.72
N ASP A 137 -24.86 -2.51 8.40
CA ASP A 137 -24.64 -3.90 7.96
C ASP A 137 -24.93 -4.86 9.13
N ALA A 138 -25.74 -5.89 8.85
CA ALA A 138 -26.11 -6.93 9.81
C ALA A 138 -24.89 -7.63 10.43
N ARG A 139 -23.81 -7.79 9.67
CA ARG A 139 -22.57 -8.44 10.15
C ARG A 139 -21.87 -7.62 11.24
N LEU A 140 -21.94 -6.30 11.17
CA LEU A 140 -21.41 -5.42 12.22
C LEU A 140 -22.31 -5.43 13.47
N LEU A 141 -23.63 -5.50 13.26
CA LEU A 141 -24.62 -5.58 14.32
C LEU A 141 -24.56 -6.90 15.11
N GLU A 142 -24.01 -7.98 14.55
CA GLU A 142 -23.79 -9.26 15.22
C GLU A 142 -22.61 -9.23 16.23
N HIS A 143 -21.64 -8.33 16.02
CA HIS A 143 -20.40 -8.30 16.80
C HIS A 143 -20.28 -7.11 17.76
N MET A 144 -21.15 -6.11 17.63
CA MET A 144 -21.09 -4.88 18.43
C MET A 144 -22.46 -4.53 19.03
N THR A 145 -22.46 -3.95 20.23
CA THR A 145 -23.70 -3.38 20.78
C THR A 145 -24.08 -2.10 20.05
N LYS A 146 -25.36 -1.71 20.15
CA LYS A 146 -25.86 -0.47 19.54
C LYS A 146 -25.10 0.75 20.06
N GLU A 147 -24.76 0.78 21.34
CA GLU A 147 -24.02 1.89 21.97
C GLU A 147 -22.60 2.01 21.40
N GLN A 148 -21.92 0.89 21.17
CA GLN A 148 -20.57 0.87 20.59
C GLN A 148 -20.57 1.32 19.13
N ILE A 149 -21.58 0.90 18.34
CA ILE A 149 -21.75 1.35 16.96
C ILE A 149 -21.98 2.85 16.90
N GLU A 150 -22.85 3.37 17.76
CA GLU A 150 -23.15 4.80 17.84
C GLU A 150 -21.94 5.63 18.27
N GLU A 151 -21.12 5.12 19.19
CA GLU A 151 -19.87 5.77 19.57
C GLU A 151 -18.83 5.76 18.44
N ALA A 152 -18.63 4.61 17.79
CA ALA A 152 -17.73 4.46 16.66
C ALA A 152 -18.12 5.39 15.51
N LYS A 153 -19.41 5.45 15.19
CA LYS A 153 -19.98 6.37 14.20
C LYS A 153 -19.68 7.82 14.55
N ARG A 154 -20.01 8.27 15.77
CA ARG A 154 -19.73 9.65 16.21
C ARG A 154 -18.24 10.01 16.14
N ASN A 155 -17.36 9.08 16.51
CA ASN A 155 -15.91 9.30 16.46
C ASN A 155 -15.42 9.39 15.01
N PHE A 156 -15.90 8.50 14.15
CA PHE A 156 -15.60 8.54 12.72
C PHE A 156 -16.09 9.86 12.10
N GLU A 157 -17.35 10.25 12.29
CA GLU A 157 -17.92 11.49 11.72
C GLU A 157 -17.09 12.73 12.11
N LYS A 158 -16.65 12.81 13.38
CA LYS A 158 -15.81 13.91 13.87
C LYS A 158 -14.46 13.99 13.16
N SER A 159 -13.83 12.86 12.89
CA SER A 159 -12.57 12.83 12.12
C SER A 159 -12.79 13.08 10.63
N PHE A 160 -13.86 12.51 10.08
CA PHE A 160 -14.09 12.44 8.65
C PHE A 160 -14.57 13.76 8.05
N VAL A 161 -15.29 14.59 8.82
CA VAL A 161 -15.78 15.90 8.32
C VAL A 161 -14.65 16.82 7.84
N ASN A 162 -13.44 16.68 8.40
CA ASN A 162 -12.27 17.44 7.97
C ASN A 162 -11.64 16.88 6.69
N VAL A 163 -11.89 15.62 6.37
CA VAL A 163 -11.38 14.92 5.18
C VAL A 163 -12.37 15.04 4.02
N CYS A 164 -13.65 14.82 4.27
CA CYS A 164 -14.73 14.98 3.30
C CYS A 164 -15.90 15.74 3.96
N PRO A 165 -16.02 17.05 3.74
CA PRO A 165 -17.15 17.81 4.27
C PRO A 165 -18.50 17.23 3.85
N LYS A 166 -19.54 17.37 4.68
CA LYS A 166 -20.90 16.89 4.34
C LYS A 166 -21.40 17.57 3.05
N GLY A 167 -21.98 16.79 2.16
CA GLY A 167 -22.41 17.24 0.82
C GLY A 167 -21.31 17.26 -0.24
N MET A 168 -20.10 16.81 0.10
CA MET A 168 -19.04 16.56 -0.87
C MET A 168 -18.94 15.07 -1.24
N TYR A 169 -18.42 14.82 -2.43
CA TYR A 169 -18.35 13.52 -3.06
C TYR A 169 -16.94 13.25 -3.55
N TYR A 170 -16.56 11.99 -3.63
CA TYR A 170 -15.27 11.61 -4.22
C TYR A 170 -15.45 11.12 -5.66
N PRO A 171 -14.65 11.61 -6.61
CA PRO A 171 -14.61 11.01 -7.93
C PRO A 171 -14.03 9.60 -7.88
N VAL A 172 -14.76 8.65 -8.45
CA VAL A 172 -14.33 7.27 -8.64
C VAL A 172 -14.28 6.95 -10.12
N ILE A 173 -13.17 6.36 -10.52
CA ILE A 173 -12.89 5.93 -11.89
C ILE A 173 -12.86 4.41 -11.87
N GLU A 174 -13.75 3.78 -12.62
CA GLU A 174 -13.67 2.35 -12.90
C GLU A 174 -13.04 2.12 -14.27
N TYR A 175 -12.06 1.24 -14.31
CA TYR A 175 -11.27 0.99 -15.51
C TYR A 175 -10.79 -0.46 -15.59
N GLU A 176 -10.40 -0.86 -16.79
CA GLU A 176 -9.66 -2.10 -17.07
C GLU A 176 -8.23 -1.74 -17.50
N SER A 177 -7.24 -2.52 -17.12
CA SER A 177 -5.83 -2.39 -17.53
C SER A 177 -5.16 -3.77 -17.51
N GLU A 178 -3.86 -3.85 -17.75
CA GLU A 178 -3.09 -5.07 -17.51
C GLU A 178 -3.26 -5.59 -16.08
N ASP A 179 -3.34 -6.91 -15.89
CA ASP A 179 -3.73 -7.52 -14.62
C ASP A 179 -2.81 -7.12 -13.44
N ASP A 180 -1.52 -6.90 -13.71
CA ASP A 180 -0.50 -6.51 -12.76
C ASP A 180 -0.42 -4.99 -12.50
N ILE A 181 -1.26 -4.16 -13.14
CA ILE A 181 -1.17 -2.69 -13.06
C ILE A 181 -2.37 -2.07 -12.36
N SER A 182 -2.15 -1.19 -11.38
CA SER A 182 -3.18 -0.31 -10.80
C SER A 182 -2.78 1.15 -11.00
N LEU A 183 -3.76 2.03 -11.19
CA LEU A 183 -3.55 3.43 -11.55
C LEU A 183 -3.92 4.35 -10.39
N GLU A 184 -3.17 5.45 -10.26
CA GLU A 184 -3.44 6.51 -9.31
C GLU A 184 -3.61 7.85 -10.04
N PHE A 185 -4.70 8.54 -9.68
CA PHE A 185 -5.07 9.82 -10.27
C PHE A 185 -5.11 10.90 -9.20
N HIS A 186 -4.61 12.08 -9.56
CA HIS A 186 -4.71 13.29 -8.75
C HIS A 186 -5.35 14.40 -9.55
N THR A 187 -6.01 15.35 -8.89
CA THR A 187 -6.42 16.60 -9.57
C THR A 187 -5.21 17.49 -9.76
N LYS A 188 -5.24 18.33 -10.81
CA LYS A 188 -4.21 19.37 -10.98
C LYS A 188 -4.13 20.30 -9.77
N LYS A 189 -5.29 20.65 -9.22
CA LYS A 189 -5.41 21.52 -8.03
C LYS A 189 -4.70 20.94 -6.82
N PHE A 190 -4.78 19.62 -6.61
CA PHE A 190 -4.06 18.95 -5.52
C PHE A 190 -2.55 19.01 -5.74
N LEU A 191 -2.08 18.70 -6.95
CA LEU A 191 -0.65 18.71 -7.29
C LEU A 191 -0.02 20.11 -7.17
N ASP A 192 -0.78 21.18 -7.46
CA ASP A 192 -0.35 22.57 -7.30
C ASP A 192 -0.43 23.09 -5.85
N SER A 193 -1.05 22.33 -4.94
CA SER A 193 -1.29 22.77 -3.57
C SER A 193 -0.07 22.54 -2.66
N LYS A 194 0.03 23.32 -1.59
CA LYS A 194 1.07 23.10 -0.57
C LYS A 194 0.65 21.95 0.33
N PRO A 195 1.56 21.02 0.69
CA PRO A 195 1.25 19.96 1.64
C PRO A 195 0.74 20.57 2.96
N VAL A 196 -0.47 20.19 3.34
CA VAL A 196 -1.03 20.57 4.64
C VAL A 196 -0.87 19.37 5.56
N HIS A 197 -0.09 19.53 6.63
CA HIS A 197 0.01 18.51 7.68
C HIS A 197 -1.29 18.51 8.49
N HIS A 198 -2.22 17.64 8.11
CA HIS A 198 -3.33 17.27 8.99
C HIS A 198 -2.80 16.29 10.04
N GLY A 199 -3.03 16.58 11.32
CA GLY A 199 -2.46 15.79 12.43
C GLY A 199 -2.89 14.32 12.42
N SER A 200 -1.90 13.44 12.59
CA SER A 200 -1.89 12.03 13.06
C SER A 200 -3.08 11.09 12.79
N GLY A 201 -3.84 11.25 11.71
CA GLY A 201 -4.87 10.29 11.31
C GLY A 201 -4.90 10.13 9.79
N SER A 202 -4.37 9.02 9.28
CA SER A 202 -4.53 8.62 7.88
C SER A 202 -5.83 7.83 7.72
N ILE A 203 -6.76 8.33 6.91
CA ILE A 203 -7.97 7.59 6.51
C ILE A 203 -7.68 6.96 5.15
N GLY A 204 -7.69 5.62 5.10
CA GLY A 204 -7.57 4.86 3.85
C GLY A 204 -8.96 4.48 3.32
N PHE A 205 -9.17 4.61 2.01
CA PHE A 205 -10.37 4.14 1.34
C PHE A 205 -10.10 2.85 0.60
N ILE A 206 -10.93 1.83 0.82
CA ILE A 206 -10.97 0.62 -0.02
C ILE A 206 -12.23 0.71 -0.85
N ILE A 207 -12.07 0.78 -2.17
CA ILE A 207 -13.18 0.85 -3.12
C ILE A 207 -13.01 -0.32 -4.09
N SER A 208 -14.11 -0.97 -4.39
CA SER A 208 -14.17 -2.07 -5.34
C SER A 208 -15.36 -1.85 -6.27
N PRO A 209 -15.22 -2.17 -7.56
CA PRO A 209 -16.36 -2.10 -8.47
C PRO A 209 -17.44 -3.11 -8.07
N ASP A 210 -18.70 -2.77 -8.36
CA ASP A 210 -19.83 -3.68 -8.15
C ASP A 210 -19.74 -4.93 -9.05
N LYS A 211 -19.08 -4.79 -10.21
CA LYS A 211 -18.93 -5.84 -11.21
C LYS A 211 -17.49 -6.35 -11.26
N PRO A 212 -17.28 -7.66 -11.46
CA PRO A 212 -15.93 -8.22 -11.52
C PRO A 212 -15.19 -7.86 -12.82
N THR A 213 -15.91 -7.62 -13.92
CA THR A 213 -15.33 -7.41 -15.24
C THR A 213 -15.95 -6.23 -15.98
N GLY A 214 -15.14 -5.55 -16.80
CA GLY A 214 -15.55 -4.41 -17.60
C GLY A 214 -15.93 -4.74 -19.05
N ILE A 215 -16.02 -3.70 -19.87
CA ILE A 215 -16.43 -3.76 -21.28
C ILE A 215 -15.48 -4.59 -22.17
N LEU A 216 -14.21 -4.73 -21.80
CA LEU A 216 -13.23 -5.57 -22.51
C LEU A 216 -13.15 -7.00 -21.95
N GLY A 217 -13.96 -7.34 -20.94
CA GLY A 217 -13.95 -8.65 -20.28
C GLY A 217 -12.74 -8.89 -19.39
N LYS A 218 -11.97 -7.84 -19.04
CA LYS A 218 -10.87 -7.88 -18.09
C LYS A 218 -11.36 -7.52 -16.69
N LYS A 219 -10.52 -7.77 -15.68
CA LYS A 219 -10.82 -7.44 -14.29
C LYS A 219 -11.07 -5.93 -14.17
N LEU A 220 -12.25 -5.58 -13.68
CA LEU A 220 -12.60 -4.19 -13.40
C LEU A 220 -11.88 -3.74 -12.13
N LYS A 221 -11.32 -2.54 -12.15
CA LYS A 221 -10.58 -1.91 -11.04
C LYS A 221 -11.19 -0.55 -10.76
N SER A 222 -10.99 -0.06 -9.54
CA SER A 222 -11.41 1.29 -9.14
C SER A 222 -10.21 2.10 -8.68
N ALA A 223 -10.18 3.38 -9.06
CA ALA A 223 -9.31 4.38 -8.47
C ALA A 223 -10.18 5.53 -7.94
N ILE A 224 -9.79 6.08 -6.79
CA ILE A 224 -10.41 7.26 -6.19
C ILE A 224 -9.45 8.43 -6.30
N ILE A 225 -9.94 9.56 -6.78
CA ILE A 225 -9.21 10.82 -6.66
C ILE A 225 -9.48 11.34 -5.26
N GLN A 226 -8.46 11.43 -4.41
CA GLN A 226 -8.59 11.84 -3.01
C GLN A 226 -8.73 13.37 -2.84
N GLU A 227 -9.53 14.01 -3.68
CA GLU A 227 -9.98 15.39 -3.50
C GLU A 227 -11.52 15.42 -3.58
N PRO A 228 -12.21 15.83 -2.49
CA PRO A 228 -13.67 15.90 -2.50
C PRO A 228 -14.15 17.05 -3.40
N VAL A 229 -15.19 16.78 -4.18
CA VAL A 229 -15.84 17.71 -5.10
C VAL A 229 -17.33 17.85 -4.77
N THR A 230 -18.00 18.86 -5.34
CA THR A 230 -19.44 19.06 -5.15
C THR A 230 -20.25 18.09 -6.01
N GLU A 231 -21.49 17.79 -5.60
CA GLU A 231 -22.40 16.87 -6.30
C GLU A 231 -22.65 17.23 -7.79
N ASN A 232 -22.54 18.52 -8.13
CA ASN A 232 -22.80 19.05 -9.46
C ASN A 232 -21.53 19.12 -10.33
N THR A 233 -20.45 18.46 -9.91
CA THR A 233 -19.20 18.43 -10.68
C THR A 233 -19.38 17.55 -11.92
N GLU A 234 -19.31 18.16 -13.11
CA GLU A 234 -19.46 17.45 -14.39
C GLU A 234 -18.11 17.05 -14.99
N ILE A 235 -17.09 17.88 -14.82
CA ILE A 235 -15.76 17.70 -15.43
C ILE A 235 -14.70 17.81 -14.35
N ILE A 236 -13.75 16.88 -14.37
CA ILE A 236 -12.62 16.81 -13.45
C ILE A 236 -11.34 16.87 -14.28
N GLU A 237 -10.57 17.93 -14.05
CA GLU A 237 -9.23 18.10 -14.59
C GLU A 237 -8.23 17.34 -13.70
N ALA A 238 -7.83 16.17 -14.16
CA ALA A 238 -6.97 15.25 -13.43
C ALA A 238 -5.65 14.99 -14.17
N GLU A 239 -4.80 14.24 -13.50
CA GLU A 239 -3.57 13.69 -14.02
C GLU A 239 -3.52 12.22 -13.63
N LEU A 240 -3.26 11.35 -14.61
CA LEU A 240 -2.76 10.01 -14.32
C LEU A 240 -1.32 10.20 -13.82
N PHE A 241 -1.18 10.20 -12.50
CA PHE A 241 0.05 10.61 -11.83
C PHE A 241 1.07 9.49 -11.84
N GLN A 242 0.66 8.30 -11.39
CA GLN A 242 1.51 7.11 -11.33
C GLN A 242 0.71 5.84 -11.55
N TYR A 243 1.43 4.76 -11.86
CA TYR A 243 0.88 3.42 -11.78
C TYR A 243 1.72 2.54 -10.86
N HIS A 244 1.05 1.59 -10.24
CA HIS A 244 1.63 0.57 -9.41
C HIS A 244 1.63 -0.74 -10.17
N ARG A 245 2.77 -1.39 -10.21
CA ARG A 245 2.94 -2.69 -10.82
C ARG A 245 3.22 -3.73 -9.75
N THR A 246 2.38 -4.74 -9.69
CA THR A 246 2.64 -5.89 -8.86
C THR A 246 3.69 -6.77 -9.52
N ILE A 247 4.78 -7.01 -8.81
CA ILE A 247 5.85 -7.89 -9.24
C ILE A 247 5.96 -9.05 -8.26
N THR A 248 6.44 -10.18 -8.74
CA THR A 248 6.93 -11.25 -7.86
C THR A 248 8.45 -11.18 -7.96
N PRO A 249 9.15 -10.65 -6.94
CA PRO A 249 10.60 -10.65 -6.93
C PRO A 249 11.13 -12.08 -7.00
N GLU A 250 12.33 -12.24 -7.57
CA GLU A 250 13.03 -13.51 -7.48
C GLU A 250 13.38 -13.80 -6.02
N ASP A 251 13.33 -15.08 -5.65
CA ASP A 251 13.75 -15.51 -4.34
C ASP A 251 15.23 -15.20 -4.11
N VAL A 252 15.57 -14.82 -2.88
CA VAL A 252 16.96 -14.52 -2.51
C VAL A 252 17.59 -15.77 -1.93
N ILE A 253 18.69 -16.21 -2.54
CA ILE A 253 19.49 -17.34 -2.04
C ILE A 253 20.85 -16.80 -1.57
N LEU A 254 21.11 -16.92 -0.26
CA LEU A 254 22.41 -16.64 0.34
C LEU A 254 23.12 -17.97 0.61
N CYS A 255 24.38 -18.07 0.22
CA CYS A 255 25.25 -19.23 0.41
C CYS A 255 26.41 -18.88 1.32
#